data_AF-A0A2V7ILU8-F1
#
_entry.id   AF-A0A2V7ILU8-F1
#
_cell.length_a   1.000
_cell.length_b   1.000
_cell.length_c   1.000
_cell.angle_alpha   90.00
_cell.angle_beta   90.00
_cell.angle_gamma   90.00
#
_symmetry.space_group_name_H-M   'P 1'
#
loop_
_entity.id
_entity.type
_entity.pdbx_description
1 polymer ?
#
loop_
_entity_poly.entity_id
_entity_poly.type
_entity_poly.pdbx_seq_one_letter_code
_entity_poly.pdbx_strand_id
1 'polypeptide(L)'
;MARGSSKSTAIIQRLLEERRQYEAWIARLNSSADATPGNVRARVREDYEARLAAVMEELKAHAESARLAIQEKRHMRGELQKKEAIVAEKLTESELRHSVGEYDESQWDQVHQDVLAELVSVREDLQSVEADIQKLEELDALVRNRPTPRAAPASPEPPPPRPPRLEPEPPPHKAAQVDELEFIKSVTEDDTGSAPSPRRASGAQFQPVIPGDPPRAAVPPSQRAANPVPAPIVPDPSAAGDEEVARTLRCKECGTMNLPTEWYCGQCGGQLDAV
;
A
#
# COMPACT_ATOMS: atom_id res chain seq x y z
N MET A 1 -12.73 -2.99 -9.59
CA MET A 1 -11.72 -3.94 -9.04
C MET A 1 -11.31 -3.68 -7.58
N ALA A 2 -11.65 -2.53 -6.97
CA ALA A 2 -11.21 -2.17 -5.61
C ALA A 2 -11.54 -3.19 -4.50
N ARG A 3 -12.72 -3.82 -4.54
CA ARG A 3 -13.15 -4.78 -3.49
C ARG A 3 -12.28 -6.04 -3.41
N GLY A 4 -11.71 -6.48 -4.54
CA GLY A 4 -10.84 -7.66 -4.59
C GLY A 4 -9.49 -7.42 -3.94
N SER A 5 -8.90 -6.24 -4.15
CA SER A 5 -7.63 -5.83 -3.54
C SER A 5 -7.73 -5.77 -2.02
N SER A 6 -8.77 -5.12 -1.47
CA SER A 6 -8.96 -5.02 -0.01
C SER A 6 -9.12 -6.37 0.68
N LYS A 7 -9.80 -7.33 0.02
CA LYS A 7 -9.91 -8.70 0.54
C LYS A 7 -8.56 -9.41 0.54
N SER A 8 -7.77 -9.25 -0.52
CA SER A 8 -6.41 -9.79 -0.61
C SER A 8 -5.51 -9.24 0.50
N THR A 9 -5.57 -7.94 0.77
CA THR A 9 -4.84 -7.30 1.88
C THR A 9 -5.16 -7.93 3.24
N ALA A 10 -6.45 -8.15 3.53
CA ALA A 10 -6.87 -8.75 4.79
C ALA A 10 -6.36 -10.20 4.95
N ILE A 11 -6.38 -10.98 3.87
CA ILE A 11 -5.85 -12.34 3.86
C ILE A 11 -4.33 -12.33 4.11
N ILE A 12 -3.59 -11.48 3.40
CA ILE A 12 -2.13 -11.34 3.59
C ILE A 12 -1.80 -10.94 5.03
N GLN A 13 -2.51 -9.98 5.61
CA GLN A 13 -2.31 -9.56 7.00
C GLN A 13 -2.55 -10.71 7.99
N ARG A 14 -3.59 -11.50 7.78
CA ARG A 14 -3.86 -12.69 8.60
C ARG A 14 -2.72 -13.71 8.49
N LEU A 15 -2.28 -14.03 7.28
CA LEU A 15 -1.18 -14.98 7.06
C LEU A 15 0.15 -14.48 7.67
N LEU A 16 0.42 -13.18 7.59
CA LEU A 16 1.59 -12.58 8.25
C LEU A 16 1.53 -12.71 9.77
N GLU A 17 0.34 -12.61 10.36
CA GLU A 17 0.16 -12.80 11.81
C GLU A 17 0.30 -14.28 12.20
N GLU A 18 -0.30 -15.20 11.45
CA GLU A 18 -0.14 -16.65 11.65
C GLU A 18 1.34 -17.06 11.56
N ARG A 19 2.08 -16.53 10.58
CA ARG A 19 3.53 -16.71 10.46
C ARG A 19 4.26 -16.30 11.74
N ARG A 20 3.98 -15.10 12.27
CA ARG A 20 4.61 -14.59 13.50
C ARG A 20 4.29 -15.47 14.70
N GLN A 21 3.06 -15.97 14.79
CA GLN A 21 2.63 -16.85 15.87
C GLN A 21 3.38 -18.18 15.85
N TYR A 22 3.47 -18.85 14.70
CA TYR A 22 4.25 -20.08 14.57
C TYR A 22 5.74 -19.87 14.86
N GLU A 23 6.34 -18.79 14.32
CA GLU A 23 7.73 -18.43 14.62
C GLU A 23 7.95 -18.22 16.13
N ALA A 24 7.02 -17.54 16.82
CA ALA A 24 7.10 -17.31 18.26
C ALA A 24 6.92 -18.60 19.08
N TRP A 25 6.02 -19.49 18.69
CA TRP A 25 5.84 -20.79 19.34
C TRP A 25 7.07 -21.67 19.18
N ILE A 26 7.66 -21.73 17.98
CA ILE A 26 8.91 -22.46 17.74
C ILE A 26 10.05 -21.87 18.58
N ALA A 27 10.18 -20.54 18.64
CA ALA A 27 11.20 -19.89 19.45
C ALA A 27 11.05 -20.21 20.95
N ARG A 28 9.83 -20.18 21.49
CA ARG A 28 9.54 -20.57 22.88
C ARG A 28 9.83 -22.06 23.13
N LEU A 29 9.46 -22.93 22.21
CA LEU A 29 9.73 -24.37 22.30
C LEU A 29 11.23 -24.68 22.31
N ASN A 30 12.03 -23.85 21.65
CA ASN A 30 13.49 -23.96 21.62
C ASN A 30 14.19 -23.43 22.87
N SER A 31 13.60 -22.42 23.53
CA SER A 31 14.17 -21.82 24.74
C SER A 31 13.66 -22.47 26.04
N SER A 32 12.53 -23.17 26.00
CA SER A 32 11.97 -23.85 27.17
C SER A 32 12.85 -25.01 27.62
N ALA A 33 13.39 -24.92 28.84
CA ALA A 33 14.07 -26.02 29.53
C ALA A 33 13.04 -26.91 30.26
N ASP A 34 12.14 -27.54 29.51
CA ASP A 34 11.10 -28.41 30.08
C ASP A 34 11.57 -29.87 30.24
N ALA A 35 11.06 -30.55 31.27
CA ALA A 35 11.24 -31.99 31.52
C ALA A 35 10.57 -32.90 30.46
N THR A 36 9.92 -32.31 29.45
CA THR A 36 9.25 -33.02 28.36
C THR A 36 10.24 -33.86 27.55
N PRO A 37 9.91 -35.14 27.26
CA PRO A 37 10.73 -36.00 26.42
C PRO A 37 11.06 -35.37 25.06
N GLY A 38 12.32 -35.51 24.62
CA GLY A 38 12.81 -34.86 23.40
C GLY A 38 12.04 -35.26 22.13
N ASN A 39 11.54 -36.49 22.05
CA ASN A 39 10.73 -36.98 20.93
C ASN A 39 9.35 -36.28 20.84
N VAL A 40 8.71 -35.97 21.97
CA VAL A 40 7.44 -35.23 21.99
C VAL A 40 7.68 -33.79 21.52
N ARG A 41 8.75 -33.15 22.02
CA ARG A 41 9.15 -31.81 21.59
C ARG A 41 9.45 -31.74 20.09
N ALA A 42 10.17 -32.74 19.57
CA ALA A 42 10.49 -32.82 18.14
C ALA A 42 9.24 -32.90 17.27
N ARG A 43 8.25 -33.72 17.64
CA ARG A 43 6.98 -33.83 16.88
C ARG A 43 6.18 -32.53 16.88
N VAL A 44 6.07 -31.86 18.02
CA VAL A 44 5.35 -30.58 18.11
C VAL A 44 6.06 -29.50 17.30
N ARG A 45 7.40 -29.49 17.33
CA ARG A 45 8.20 -28.60 16.50
C ARG A 45 7.95 -28.84 15.01
N GLU A 46 7.99 -30.09 14.58
CA GLU A 46 7.79 -30.48 13.19
C GLU A 46 6.39 -30.07 12.69
N ASP A 47 5.35 -30.21 13.52
CA ASP A 47 4.00 -29.70 13.21
C ASP A 47 3.97 -28.18 13.02
N TYR A 48 4.59 -27.41 13.93
CA TYR A 48 4.67 -25.95 13.78
C TYR A 48 5.52 -25.53 12.57
N GLU A 49 6.62 -26.22 12.29
CA GLU A 49 7.47 -25.97 11.12
C GLU A 49 6.71 -26.29 9.82
N ALA A 50 5.93 -27.37 9.78
CA ALA A 50 5.09 -27.72 8.63
C ALA A 50 3.99 -26.68 8.38
N ARG A 51 3.30 -26.22 9.44
CA ARG A 51 2.29 -25.16 9.32
C ARG A 51 2.90 -23.82 8.91
N LEU A 52 4.06 -23.47 9.45
CA LEU A 52 4.80 -22.29 9.04
C LEU A 52 5.19 -22.36 7.55
N ALA A 53 5.65 -23.52 7.08
CA ALA A 53 5.96 -23.74 5.67
C ALA A 53 4.72 -23.54 4.78
N ALA A 54 3.57 -24.09 5.16
CA ALA A 54 2.32 -23.90 4.43
C ALA A 54 1.92 -22.41 4.33
N VAL A 55 1.94 -21.67 5.44
CA VAL A 55 1.65 -20.23 5.45
C VAL A 55 2.63 -19.44 4.58
N MET A 56 3.92 -19.81 4.59
CA MET A 56 4.91 -19.17 3.73
C MET A 56 4.67 -19.42 2.24
N GLU A 57 4.22 -20.62 1.85
CA GLU A 57 3.86 -20.91 0.45
C GLU A 57 2.61 -20.13 0.01
N GLU A 58 1.60 -20.00 0.87
CA GLU A 58 0.43 -19.16 0.57
C GLU A 58 0.81 -17.69 0.39
N LEU A 59 1.66 -17.15 1.27
CA LEU A 59 2.19 -15.78 1.13
C LEU A 59 2.95 -15.60 -0.18
N LYS A 60 3.78 -16.57 -0.59
CA LYS A 60 4.48 -16.53 -1.89
C LYS A 60 3.50 -16.53 -3.05
N ALA A 61 2.47 -17.37 -3.03
CA ALA A 61 1.45 -17.42 -4.08
C ALA A 61 0.73 -16.06 -4.22
N HIS A 62 0.39 -15.41 -3.11
CA HIS A 62 -0.19 -14.07 -3.12
C HIS A 62 0.78 -13.01 -3.69
N ALA A 63 2.08 -13.07 -3.34
CA ALA A 63 3.08 -12.16 -3.88
C ALA A 63 3.29 -12.34 -5.39
N GLU A 64 3.35 -13.58 -5.89
CA GLU A 64 3.46 -13.83 -7.33
C GLU A 64 2.22 -13.34 -8.09
N SER A 65 1.02 -13.59 -7.54
CA SER A 65 -0.22 -13.06 -8.11
C SER A 65 -0.20 -11.52 -8.19
N ALA A 66 0.27 -10.83 -7.14
CA ALA A 66 0.41 -9.39 -7.14
C ALA A 66 1.42 -8.90 -8.20
N ARG A 67 2.56 -9.59 -8.36
CA ARG A 67 3.58 -9.24 -9.38
C ARG A 67 3.07 -9.38 -10.80
N LEU A 68 2.32 -10.44 -11.09
CA LEU A 68 1.69 -10.62 -12.41
C LEU A 68 0.69 -9.49 -12.69
N ALA A 69 -0.16 -9.14 -11.72
CA ALA A 69 -1.09 -8.02 -11.85
C ALA A 69 -0.36 -6.68 -12.05
N ILE A 70 0.78 -6.45 -11.37
CA ILE A 70 1.61 -5.26 -11.59
C ILE A 70 2.13 -5.20 -13.02
N GLN A 71 2.62 -6.32 -13.56
CA GLN A 71 3.13 -6.37 -14.94
C GLN A 71 2.03 -6.06 -15.96
N GLU A 72 0.85 -6.64 -15.80
CA GLU A 72 -0.33 -6.36 -16.64
C GLU A 72 -0.70 -4.87 -16.59
N LYS A 73 -0.81 -4.30 -15.38
CA LYS A 73 -1.15 -2.88 -15.20
C LYS A 73 -0.09 -1.95 -15.76
N ARG A 74 1.20 -2.29 -15.65
CA ARG A 74 2.29 -1.52 -16.27
C ARG A 74 2.22 -1.54 -17.79
N HIS A 75 1.83 -2.67 -18.39
CA HIS A 75 1.56 -2.73 -19.82
C HIS A 75 0.39 -1.82 -20.20
N MET A 76 -0.74 -1.90 -19.50
CA MET A 76 -1.88 -1.00 -19.71
C MET A 76 -1.51 0.48 -19.59
N ARG A 77 -0.71 0.85 -18.57
CA ARG A 77 -0.20 2.22 -18.41
C ARG A 77 0.60 2.65 -19.63
N GLY A 78 1.47 1.79 -20.16
CA GLY A 78 2.25 2.09 -21.36
C GLY A 78 1.35 2.32 -22.60
N GLU A 79 0.29 1.54 -22.76
CA GLU A 79 -0.68 1.75 -23.85
C GLU A 79 -1.48 3.05 -23.68
N LEU A 80 -1.86 3.40 -22.45
CA LEU A 80 -2.53 4.68 -22.15
C LEU A 80 -1.60 5.87 -22.37
N GLN A 81 -0.32 5.77 -22.02
CA GLN A 81 0.68 6.83 -22.27
C GLN A 81 0.86 7.09 -23.78
N LYS A 82 0.87 6.04 -24.60
CA LYS A 82 0.88 6.19 -26.07
C LYS A 82 -0.37 6.89 -26.57
N LYS A 83 -1.55 6.52 -26.04
CA LYS A 83 -2.82 7.19 -26.38
C LYS A 83 -2.80 8.66 -25.96
N GLU A 84 -2.31 8.97 -24.76
CA GLU A 84 -2.17 10.34 -24.28
C GLU A 84 -1.31 11.17 -25.25
N ALA A 85 -0.17 10.64 -25.68
CA ALA A 85 0.69 11.31 -26.66
C ALA A 85 -0.05 11.56 -27.99
N ILE A 86 -0.77 10.57 -28.51
CA ILE A 86 -1.55 10.70 -29.75
C ILE A 86 -2.65 11.77 -29.59
N VAL A 87 -3.38 11.80 -28.47
CA VAL A 87 -4.44 12.78 -28.25
C VAL A 87 -3.86 14.18 -28.03
N ALA A 88 -2.72 14.29 -27.36
CA ALA A 88 -1.99 15.56 -27.22
C ALA A 88 -1.51 16.09 -28.58
N GLU A 89 -0.98 15.21 -29.46
CA GLU A 89 -0.64 15.58 -30.83
C GLU A 89 -1.88 16.06 -31.61
N LYS A 90 -3.00 15.32 -31.55
CA LYS A 90 -4.27 15.76 -32.15
C LYS A 90 -4.73 17.13 -31.64
N LEU A 91 -4.55 17.43 -30.35
CA LEU A 91 -4.86 18.74 -29.79
C LEU A 91 -4.03 19.82 -30.48
N THR A 92 -2.70 19.65 -30.51
CA THR A 92 -1.80 20.62 -31.18
C THR A 92 -2.08 20.75 -32.68
N GLU A 93 -2.45 19.66 -33.35
CA GLU A 93 -2.84 19.68 -34.76
C GLU A 93 -4.15 20.47 -34.96
N SER A 94 -5.15 20.23 -34.11
CA SER A 94 -6.44 20.94 -34.19
C SER A 94 -6.28 22.44 -33.94
N GLU A 95 -5.43 22.83 -32.98
CA GLU A 95 -5.07 24.23 -32.70
C GLU A 95 -4.41 24.88 -33.93
N LEU A 96 -3.48 24.17 -34.57
CA LEU A 96 -2.83 24.65 -35.80
C LEU A 96 -3.84 24.85 -36.93
N ARG A 97 -4.73 23.87 -37.17
CA ARG A 97 -5.76 23.96 -38.23
C ARG A 97 -6.72 25.12 -38.00
N HIS A 98 -7.14 25.36 -36.75
CA HIS A 98 -7.92 26.55 -36.41
C HIS A 98 -7.13 27.84 -36.67
N SER A 99 -5.85 27.90 -36.29
CA SER A 99 -5.01 29.09 -36.54
C SER A 99 -4.82 29.42 -38.03
N VAL A 100 -4.83 28.40 -38.89
CA VAL A 100 -4.78 28.54 -40.36
C VAL A 100 -6.15 28.94 -40.94
N GLY A 101 -7.22 28.85 -40.15
CA GLY A 101 -8.59 29.20 -40.53
C GLY A 101 -9.37 28.05 -41.18
N GLU A 102 -8.92 26.80 -41.03
CA GLU A 102 -9.69 25.63 -41.52
C GLU A 102 -10.99 25.41 -40.74
N TYR A 103 -10.99 25.78 -39.45
CA TYR A 103 -12.16 25.69 -38.58
C TYR A 103 -12.72 27.09 -38.31
N ASP A 104 -14.02 27.25 -38.51
CA ASP A 104 -14.75 28.38 -37.91
C ASP A 104 -14.85 28.22 -36.38
N GLU A 105 -15.24 29.28 -35.67
CA GLU A 105 -15.33 29.29 -34.21
C GLU A 105 -16.21 28.16 -33.65
N SER A 106 -17.34 27.84 -34.31
CA SER A 106 -18.25 26.81 -33.81
C SER A 106 -17.71 25.40 -33.99
N GLN A 107 -17.03 25.15 -35.12
CA GLN A 107 -16.32 23.89 -35.39
C GLN A 107 -15.13 23.74 -34.45
N TRP A 108 -14.40 24.83 -34.21
CA TRP A 108 -13.28 24.87 -33.30
C TRP A 108 -13.69 24.53 -31.87
N ASP A 109 -14.69 25.22 -31.34
CA ASP A 109 -15.20 24.98 -29.98
C ASP A 109 -15.56 23.51 -29.77
N GLN A 110 -16.26 22.90 -30.73
CA GLN A 110 -16.65 21.49 -30.67
C GLN A 110 -15.43 20.56 -30.71
N VAL A 111 -14.55 20.71 -31.71
CA VAL A 111 -13.37 19.83 -31.87
C VAL A 111 -12.42 19.98 -30.68
N HIS A 112 -12.17 21.20 -30.23
CA HIS A 112 -11.31 21.47 -29.08
C HIS A 112 -11.89 20.85 -27.80
N GLN A 113 -13.20 21.02 -27.56
CA GLN A 113 -13.87 20.41 -26.42
C GLN A 113 -13.79 18.88 -26.46
N ASP A 114 -14.01 18.26 -27.62
CA ASP A 114 -13.98 16.80 -27.77
C ASP A 114 -12.58 16.23 -27.53
N VAL A 115 -11.54 16.85 -28.10
CA VAL A 115 -10.15 16.42 -27.90
C VAL A 115 -9.69 16.62 -26.46
N LEU A 116 -10.07 17.73 -25.82
CA LEU A 116 -9.80 17.95 -24.40
C LEU A 116 -10.51 16.93 -23.51
N ALA A 117 -11.77 16.59 -23.81
CA ALA A 117 -12.51 15.56 -23.08
C ALA A 117 -11.85 14.19 -23.22
N GLU A 118 -11.40 13.82 -24.42
CA GLU A 118 -10.62 12.58 -24.65
C GLU A 118 -9.32 12.59 -23.84
N LEU A 119 -8.58 13.70 -23.84
CA LEU A 119 -7.31 13.84 -23.11
C LEU A 119 -7.51 13.70 -21.59
N VAL A 120 -8.54 14.35 -21.05
CA VAL A 120 -8.89 14.25 -19.62
C VAL A 120 -9.24 12.81 -19.26
N SER A 121 -10.08 12.14 -20.06
CA SER A 121 -10.45 10.74 -19.82
C SER A 121 -9.23 9.81 -19.80
N VAL A 122 -8.30 9.96 -20.76
CA VAL A 122 -7.07 9.13 -20.79
C VAL A 122 -6.20 9.38 -19.56
N ARG A 123 -6.10 10.63 -19.09
CA ARG A 123 -5.33 10.98 -17.89
C ARG A 123 -5.96 10.44 -16.61
N GLU A 124 -7.28 10.47 -16.49
CA GLU A 124 -7.99 9.86 -15.37
C GLU A 124 -7.77 8.34 -15.32
N ASP A 125 -7.83 7.67 -16.48
CA ASP A 125 -7.52 6.25 -16.60
C ASP A 125 -6.05 5.96 -16.20
N LEU A 126 -5.10 6.79 -16.63
CA LEU A 126 -3.69 6.68 -16.22
C LEU A 126 -3.55 6.77 -14.70
N GLN A 127 -4.13 7.80 -14.09
CA GLN A 127 -4.10 7.98 -12.64
C GLN A 127 -4.71 6.79 -11.90
N SER A 128 -5.82 6.24 -12.40
CA SER A 128 -6.45 5.05 -11.81
C SER A 128 -5.52 3.82 -11.91
N VAL A 129 -4.87 3.60 -13.04
CA VAL A 129 -3.94 2.46 -13.22
C VAL A 129 -2.70 2.63 -12.35
N GLU A 130 -2.17 3.84 -12.23
CA GLU A 130 -1.03 4.14 -11.35
C GLU A 130 -1.36 3.91 -9.87
N ALA A 131 -2.53 4.34 -9.42
CA ALA A 131 -3.00 4.07 -8.06
C ALA A 131 -3.19 2.57 -7.79
N ASP A 132 -3.64 1.80 -8.78
CA ASP A 132 -3.74 0.34 -8.66
C ASP A 132 -2.35 -0.33 -8.59
N ILE A 133 -1.39 0.12 -9.40
CA ILE A 133 0.00 -0.36 -9.35
C ILE A 133 0.59 -0.12 -7.95
N GLN A 134 0.45 1.10 -7.42
CA GLN A 134 0.97 1.45 -6.09
C GLN A 134 0.39 0.55 -4.99
N LYS A 135 -0.93 0.32 -5.00
CA LYS A 135 -1.57 -0.59 -4.04
C LYS A 135 -1.04 -2.02 -4.14
N LEU A 136 -0.83 -2.53 -5.34
CA LEU A 136 -0.27 -3.87 -5.54
C LEU A 136 1.19 -3.96 -5.09
N GLU A 137 1.98 -2.91 -5.33
CA GLU A 137 3.37 -2.80 -4.87
C GLU A 137 3.44 -2.76 -3.34
N GLU A 138 2.52 -2.04 -2.67
CA GLU A 138 2.38 -2.06 -1.22
C GLU A 138 2.07 -3.48 -0.71
N LEU A 139 1.16 -4.20 -1.36
CA LEU A 139 0.81 -5.58 -0.97
C LEU A 139 1.98 -6.54 -1.09
N ASP A 140 2.71 -6.49 -2.20
CA ASP A 140 3.89 -7.34 -2.38
C ASP A 140 5.03 -6.91 -1.42
N ALA A 141 5.17 -5.62 -1.11
CA ALA A 141 6.10 -5.14 -0.09
C ALA A 141 5.75 -5.65 1.32
N LEU A 142 4.46 -5.74 1.68
CA LEU A 142 4.03 -6.33 2.95
C LEU A 142 4.42 -7.80 3.09
N VAL A 143 4.43 -8.55 1.99
CA VAL A 143 4.88 -9.96 1.99
C VAL A 143 6.40 -10.06 2.08
N ARG A 144 7.14 -9.20 1.35
CA ARG A 144 8.61 -9.20 1.34
C ARG A 144 9.20 -8.74 2.67
N ASN A 145 8.68 -7.66 3.24
CA ASN A 145 9.19 -7.09 4.47
C ASN A 145 8.64 -7.85 5.67
N ARG A 146 9.43 -8.81 6.18
CA ARG A 146 9.22 -9.36 7.53
C ARG A 146 9.42 -8.23 8.54
N PRO A 147 8.45 -7.91 9.40
CA PRO A 147 8.73 -7.05 10.55
C PRO A 147 9.54 -7.88 11.53
N THR A 148 10.85 -7.79 11.41
CA THR A 148 11.77 -8.34 12.40
C THR A 148 11.45 -7.62 13.71
N PRO A 149 11.15 -8.33 14.82
CA PRO A 149 11.10 -7.69 16.12
C PRO A 149 12.44 -6.98 16.30
N ARG A 150 12.40 -5.67 16.55
CA ARG A 150 13.57 -4.86 16.88
C ARG A 150 14.31 -5.57 18.01
N ALA A 151 15.40 -6.25 17.68
CA ALA A 151 16.36 -6.68 18.67
C ALA A 151 16.75 -5.42 19.45
N ALA A 152 16.66 -5.50 20.77
CA ALA A 152 17.17 -4.45 21.64
C ALA A 152 18.58 -4.05 21.15
N PRO A 153 18.92 -2.75 21.12
CA PRO A 153 20.25 -2.34 20.67
C PRO A 153 21.29 -3.10 21.49
N ALA A 154 22.11 -3.89 20.80
CA ALA A 154 23.27 -4.52 21.40
C ALA A 154 24.06 -3.43 22.12
N SER A 155 24.36 -3.67 23.41
CA SER A 155 25.25 -2.82 24.19
C SER A 155 26.50 -2.51 23.36
N PRO A 156 26.93 -1.24 23.29
CA PRO A 156 28.14 -0.89 22.57
C PRO A 156 29.33 -1.63 23.20
N GLU A 157 29.96 -2.47 22.39
CA GLU A 157 31.27 -3.06 22.66
C GLU A 157 32.28 -1.92 22.90
N PRO A 158 33.15 -2.01 23.94
CA PRO A 158 34.08 -0.94 24.26
C PRO A 158 35.09 -0.75 23.11
N PRO A 159 35.39 0.49 22.72
CA PRO A 159 36.33 0.75 21.63
C PRO A 159 37.75 0.29 22.01
N PRO A 160 38.55 -0.21 21.05
CA PRO A 160 39.94 -0.56 21.30
C PRO A 160 40.77 0.69 21.67
N PRO A 161 41.86 0.53 22.45
CA PRO A 161 42.66 1.65 22.92
C PRO A 161 43.33 2.40 21.76
N ARG A 162 43.20 3.73 21.77
CA ARG A 162 43.85 4.62 20.80
C ARG A 162 45.37 4.63 21.00
N PRO A 163 46.18 4.54 19.93
CA PRO A 163 47.61 4.84 20.03
C PRO A 163 47.84 6.35 20.25
N PRO A 164 49.00 6.74 20.85
CA PRO A 164 49.28 8.12 21.24
C PRO A 164 49.47 9.03 20.02
N ARG A 165 48.92 10.24 20.15
CA ARG A 165 48.92 11.32 19.16
C ARG A 165 50.30 11.99 19.14
N LEU A 166 50.97 11.98 17.98
CA LEU A 166 52.11 12.86 17.69
C LEU A 166 51.58 14.21 17.16
N GLU A 167 52.22 15.29 17.62
CA GLU A 167 51.99 16.68 17.18
C GLU A 167 52.43 16.93 15.72
N PRO A 168 51.91 18.01 15.08
CA PRO A 168 51.93 18.18 13.62
C PRO A 168 53.18 18.91 13.10
N GLU A 169 53.70 18.47 11.95
CA GLU A 169 54.68 19.19 11.12
C GLU A 169 54.00 20.12 10.08
N PRO A 170 54.67 21.20 9.63
CA PRO A 170 54.11 22.26 8.78
C PRO A 170 54.05 21.87 7.27
N PRO A 171 53.17 22.49 6.47
CA PRO A 171 52.95 22.08 5.08
C PRO A 171 53.81 22.84 4.06
N PRO A 172 54.19 22.22 2.93
CA PRO A 172 54.55 22.95 1.72
C PRO A 172 53.50 22.83 0.58
N HIS A 173 53.08 24.01 0.11
CA HIS A 173 52.71 24.44 -1.25
C HIS A 173 51.95 23.52 -2.24
N LYS A 174 50.66 23.87 -2.41
CA LYS A 174 49.83 24.05 -3.62
C LYS A 174 50.28 23.40 -4.96
N ALA A 175 49.41 22.53 -5.48
CA ALA A 175 49.09 22.43 -6.91
C ALA A 175 47.61 22.79 -7.11
N ALA A 176 47.34 23.59 -8.13
CA ALA A 176 46.07 24.27 -8.39
C ALA A 176 44.89 23.32 -8.59
N GLN A 177 43.87 23.46 -7.74
CA GLN A 177 42.49 23.10 -8.06
C GLN A 177 41.77 24.41 -8.34
N VAL A 178 41.31 24.55 -9.59
CA VAL A 178 40.41 25.62 -10.02
C VAL A 178 39.10 25.49 -9.24
N ASP A 179 38.76 26.54 -8.50
CA ASP A 179 37.56 26.60 -7.65
C ASP A 179 36.38 27.12 -8.47
N GLU A 180 35.54 26.20 -8.96
CA GLU A 180 34.34 26.50 -9.75
C GLU A 180 33.25 27.25 -8.94
N LEU A 181 33.46 27.52 -7.64
CA LEU A 181 32.55 28.32 -6.80
C LEU A 181 32.90 29.82 -6.78
N GLU A 182 34.06 30.24 -7.29
CA GLU A 182 34.34 31.67 -7.52
C GLU A 182 33.70 32.20 -8.81
N PHE A 183 33.44 31.32 -9.79
CA PHE A 183 32.69 31.66 -11.00
C PHE A 183 31.20 31.93 -10.72
N ILE A 184 30.57 31.13 -9.84
CA ILE A 184 29.16 31.34 -9.48
C ILE A 184 28.98 32.62 -8.65
N LYS A 185 30.00 33.02 -7.88
CA LYS A 185 30.00 34.29 -7.14
C LYS A 185 30.16 35.53 -8.01
N SER A 186 30.77 35.44 -9.20
CA SER A 186 30.95 36.62 -10.06
C SER A 186 29.74 36.97 -10.94
N VAL A 187 28.67 36.17 -10.91
CA VAL A 187 27.46 36.38 -11.75
C VAL A 187 26.28 36.98 -10.96
N THR A 188 26.45 37.26 -9.65
CA THR A 188 25.32 37.77 -8.83
C THR A 188 25.61 38.99 -7.94
N GLU A 189 26.77 39.64 -8.04
CA GLU A 189 27.07 40.82 -7.20
C GLU A 189 27.65 41.99 -8.00
N ASP A 190 26.76 42.76 -8.64
CA ASP A 190 26.93 44.19 -8.89
C ASP A 190 25.56 44.87 -8.69
N ASP A 191 25.15 45.02 -7.44
CA ASP A 191 24.41 46.22 -7.03
C ASP A 191 24.64 46.50 -5.54
N THR A 192 24.70 47.78 -5.26
CA THR A 192 25.45 48.43 -4.21
C THR A 192 24.74 48.47 -2.85
N GLY A 193 25.45 47.99 -1.82
CA GLY A 193 25.60 48.63 -0.50
C GLY A 193 24.37 49.07 0.32
N SER A 194 24.11 48.35 1.41
CA SER A 194 24.15 48.90 2.79
C SER A 194 23.64 47.88 3.82
N ALA A 195 24.54 47.45 4.71
CA ALA A 195 24.20 46.83 6.00
C ALA A 195 24.14 47.93 7.09
N PRO A 196 23.54 47.66 8.27
CA PRO A 196 24.35 46.99 9.29
C PRO A 196 23.62 45.92 10.15
N SER A 197 24.40 44.86 10.36
CA SER A 197 24.54 43.85 11.44
C SER A 197 23.55 43.75 12.64
N PRO A 198 23.42 42.54 13.24
CA PRO A 198 22.35 42.15 14.15
C PRO A 198 22.71 42.30 15.64
N ARG A 199 21.70 42.54 16.49
CA ARG A 199 21.79 42.38 17.95
C ARG A 199 20.78 41.34 18.47
N ARG A 200 21.31 40.43 19.28
CA ARG A 200 20.63 39.51 20.22
C ARG A 200 19.55 40.17 21.07
N ALA A 201 18.43 39.47 21.26
CA ALA A 201 17.71 39.26 22.53
C ALA A 201 16.54 38.28 22.27
N SER A 202 16.58 37.05 22.79
CA SER A 202 15.91 36.62 24.02
C SER A 202 14.38 36.58 23.93
N GLY A 203 13.87 35.35 23.82
CA GLY A 203 12.72 34.79 24.55
C GLY A 203 11.40 35.57 24.59
N ALA A 204 10.38 35.05 23.92
CA ALA A 204 9.04 34.90 24.50
C ALA A 204 8.24 33.91 23.67
N GLN A 205 7.72 32.87 24.32
CA GLN A 205 6.75 31.95 23.74
C GLN A 205 5.42 32.68 23.56
N PHE A 206 4.84 32.55 22.37
CA PHE A 206 3.49 33.02 22.09
C PHE A 206 2.54 31.81 22.19
N GLN A 207 1.71 31.77 23.22
CA GLN A 207 0.53 30.91 23.28
C GLN A 207 -0.73 31.78 23.16
N PRO A 208 -1.68 31.45 22.26
CA PRO A 208 -2.98 32.09 22.25
C PRO A 208 -3.85 31.55 23.40
N VAL A 209 -4.44 32.49 24.15
CA VAL A 209 -5.40 32.26 25.23
C VAL A 209 -6.78 31.92 24.64
N ILE A 210 -7.35 30.78 25.02
CA ILE A 210 -8.76 30.44 24.77
C ILE A 210 -9.54 30.61 26.09
N PRO A 211 -10.58 31.47 26.14
CA PRO A 211 -11.43 31.66 27.32
C PRO A 211 -12.23 30.41 27.70
N GLY A 212 -12.36 30.17 29.00
CA GLY A 212 -12.99 28.98 29.57
C GLY A 212 -14.52 29.04 29.72
N ASP A 213 -15.10 27.85 29.89
CA ASP A 213 -16.46 27.60 30.37
C ASP A 213 -16.42 26.61 31.57
N PRO A 214 -17.42 26.66 32.48
CA PRO A 214 -17.32 26.19 33.87
C PRO A 214 -17.66 24.69 34.09
N PRO A 215 -17.38 24.13 35.30
CA PRO A 215 -17.42 22.70 35.55
C PRO A 215 -18.80 22.21 36.01
N ARG A 216 -19.17 20.96 35.64
CA ARG A 216 -20.27 20.26 36.32
C ARG A 216 -20.07 18.75 36.46
N ALA A 217 -19.89 18.37 37.73
CA ALA A 217 -20.38 17.20 38.44
C ALA A 217 -19.97 15.77 38.01
N ALA A 218 -19.36 15.10 39.00
CA ALA A 218 -19.04 13.69 39.09
C ALA A 218 -20.27 12.78 39.16
N VAL A 219 -20.12 11.56 38.64
CA VAL A 219 -20.96 10.38 38.89
C VAL A 219 -20.03 9.18 39.21
N PRO A 220 -20.30 8.36 40.23
CA PRO A 220 -19.35 7.37 40.77
C PRO A 220 -19.31 6.03 39.99
N PRO A 221 -18.30 5.17 40.26
CA PRO A 221 -18.08 3.95 39.49
C PRO A 221 -18.95 2.79 40.01
N SER A 222 -19.75 2.19 39.12
CA SER A 222 -20.40 0.92 39.42
C SER A 222 -19.56 -0.24 38.88
N GLN A 223 -18.96 -0.96 39.80
CA GLN A 223 -18.40 -2.30 39.58
C GLN A 223 -19.52 -3.21 39.08
N ARG A 224 -19.30 -3.94 37.98
CA ARG A 224 -20.11 -5.12 37.66
C ARG A 224 -19.22 -6.23 37.13
N ALA A 225 -19.44 -7.38 37.75
CA ALA A 225 -18.68 -8.61 37.68
C ALA A 225 -18.57 -9.20 36.27
N ALA A 226 -17.48 -9.93 36.07
CA ALA A 226 -17.22 -10.78 34.94
C ALA A 226 -18.27 -11.90 34.83
N ASN A 227 -18.91 -12.00 33.67
CA ASN A 227 -19.57 -13.22 33.21
C ASN A 227 -18.69 -13.88 32.13
N PRO A 228 -18.43 -15.20 32.21
CA PRO A 228 -17.65 -15.90 31.20
C PRO A 228 -18.44 -16.06 29.89
N VAL A 229 -17.78 -15.81 28.77
CA VAL A 229 -18.29 -15.98 27.41
C VAL A 229 -18.35 -17.49 27.08
N PRO A 230 -19.47 -18.02 26.53
CA PRO A 230 -19.53 -19.41 26.11
C PRO A 230 -18.74 -19.62 24.80
N ALA A 231 -18.10 -20.79 24.68
CA ALA A 231 -17.29 -21.19 23.53
C ALA A 231 -18.12 -21.26 22.22
N PRO A 232 -17.55 -20.91 21.06
CA PRO A 232 -18.23 -21.03 19.79
C PRO A 232 -18.36 -22.50 19.37
N ILE A 233 -19.59 -22.90 19.01
CA ILE A 233 -19.91 -24.18 18.39
C ILE A 233 -19.28 -24.19 16.99
N VAL A 234 -18.36 -25.12 16.75
CA VAL A 234 -17.76 -25.38 15.44
C VAL A 234 -18.72 -26.28 14.66
N PRO A 235 -19.14 -25.93 13.42
CA PRO A 235 -19.78 -26.90 12.54
C PRO A 235 -18.76 -27.93 12.06
N ASP A 236 -19.17 -29.19 12.10
CA ASP A 236 -18.48 -30.38 11.61
C ASP A 236 -18.10 -30.24 10.12
N PRO A 237 -16.84 -30.46 9.69
CA PRO A 237 -16.41 -30.36 8.29
C PRO A 237 -16.75 -31.60 7.45
N SER A 238 -17.80 -32.34 7.80
CA SER A 238 -18.26 -33.54 7.07
C SER A 238 -19.47 -33.29 6.18
N ALA A 239 -19.60 -32.06 5.64
CA ALA A 239 -20.56 -31.70 4.60
C ALA A 239 -19.86 -31.02 3.42
N ALA A 240 -18.77 -31.64 2.93
CA ALA A 240 -18.26 -31.41 1.59
C ALA A 240 -18.75 -32.57 0.71
N GLY A 241 -20.03 -32.53 0.38
CA GLY A 241 -20.65 -33.35 -0.65
C GLY A 241 -21.47 -32.42 -1.52
N ASP A 242 -21.16 -32.40 -2.81
CA ASP A 242 -21.75 -31.59 -3.86
C ASP A 242 -23.22 -31.19 -3.60
N GLU A 243 -23.46 -29.97 -3.10
CA GLU A 243 -24.79 -29.39 -3.13
C GLU A 243 -25.07 -28.94 -4.56
N GLU A 244 -25.58 -29.89 -5.35
CA GLU A 244 -26.49 -29.62 -6.44
C GLU A 244 -27.69 -28.86 -5.86
N VAL A 245 -27.56 -27.53 -5.69
CA VAL A 245 -28.63 -26.67 -5.21
C VAL A 245 -29.82 -26.91 -6.13
N ALA A 246 -30.85 -27.56 -5.58
CA ALA A 246 -31.95 -28.09 -6.38
C ALA A 246 -32.60 -26.95 -7.17
N ARG A 247 -32.48 -27.02 -8.50
CA ARG A 247 -33.13 -26.07 -9.41
C ARG A 247 -34.63 -26.32 -9.34
N THR A 248 -35.35 -25.52 -8.56
CA THR A 248 -36.79 -25.66 -8.32
C THR A 248 -37.64 -24.63 -9.07
N LEU A 249 -37.02 -23.61 -9.67
CA LEU A 249 -37.74 -22.53 -10.37
C LEU A 249 -37.89 -22.85 -11.87
N ARG A 250 -39.12 -23.12 -12.33
CA ARG A 250 -39.40 -23.44 -13.74
C ARG A 250 -39.63 -22.17 -14.58
N CYS A 251 -38.90 -22.04 -15.69
CA CYS A 251 -39.15 -21.01 -16.69
C CYS A 251 -40.51 -21.21 -17.39
N LYS A 252 -41.32 -20.16 -17.49
CA LYS A 252 -42.65 -20.21 -18.14
C LYS A 252 -42.57 -20.32 -19.67
N GLU A 253 -41.48 -19.86 -20.28
CA GLU A 253 -41.31 -19.84 -21.74
C GLU A 253 -40.77 -21.17 -22.28
N CYS A 254 -39.71 -21.70 -21.66
CA CYS A 254 -39.01 -22.89 -22.18
C CYS A 254 -39.08 -24.11 -21.25
N GLY A 255 -39.61 -23.97 -20.03
CA GLY A 255 -39.78 -25.08 -19.08
C GLY A 255 -38.50 -25.52 -18.34
N THR A 256 -37.35 -24.89 -18.59
CA THR A 256 -36.09 -25.21 -17.90
C THR A 256 -36.16 -24.91 -16.40
N MET A 257 -35.56 -25.77 -15.59
CA MET A 257 -35.41 -25.57 -14.16
C MET A 257 -34.15 -24.75 -13.88
N ASN A 258 -34.31 -23.67 -13.13
CA ASN A 258 -33.28 -22.68 -12.78
C ASN A 258 -33.15 -22.57 -11.25
N LEU A 259 -32.11 -21.89 -10.80
CA LEU A 259 -31.92 -21.65 -9.37
C LEU A 259 -32.94 -20.62 -8.85
N PRO A 260 -33.46 -20.77 -7.62
CA PRO A 260 -34.38 -19.77 -7.04
C PRO A 260 -33.80 -18.35 -6.95
N THR A 261 -32.47 -18.21 -6.97
CA THR A 261 -31.77 -16.92 -6.94
C THR A 261 -31.57 -16.28 -8.32
N GLU A 262 -31.92 -16.97 -9.42
CA GLU A 262 -31.74 -16.47 -10.78
C GLU A 262 -32.95 -15.65 -11.25
N TRP A 263 -32.67 -14.48 -11.82
CA TRP A 263 -33.70 -13.54 -12.31
C TRP A 263 -34.06 -13.78 -13.78
N TYR A 264 -33.22 -14.52 -14.50
CA TYR A 264 -33.37 -14.84 -15.91
C TYR A 264 -33.05 -16.31 -16.15
N CYS A 265 -33.74 -16.95 -17.09
CA CYS A 265 -33.50 -18.34 -17.43
C CYS A 265 -32.15 -18.49 -18.14
N GLY A 266 -31.29 -19.38 -17.64
CA GLY A 266 -29.98 -19.66 -18.26
C GLY A 266 -30.03 -20.27 -19.66
N GLN A 267 -31.22 -20.75 -20.10
CA GLN A 267 -31.39 -21.39 -21.40
C GLN A 267 -32.00 -20.46 -22.46
N CYS A 268 -33.08 -19.74 -22.14
CA CYS A 268 -33.79 -18.88 -23.10
C CYS A 268 -33.70 -17.39 -22.82
N GLY A 269 -33.15 -16.97 -21.67
CA GLY A 269 -33.08 -15.57 -21.26
C GLY A 269 -34.40 -14.97 -20.78
N GLY A 270 -35.50 -15.74 -20.76
CA GLY A 270 -36.79 -15.29 -20.25
C GLY A 270 -36.73 -14.92 -18.76
N GLN A 271 -37.49 -13.90 -18.36
CA GLN A 271 -37.51 -13.42 -16.98
C GLN A 271 -38.16 -14.44 -16.04
N LEU A 272 -37.54 -14.69 -14.89
CA LEU A 272 -38.05 -15.59 -13.86
C LEU A 272 -38.65 -14.79 -12.71
N ASP A 273 -39.80 -15.22 -12.20
CA ASP A 273 -40.44 -14.64 -11.01
C ASP A 273 -39.74 -15.17 -9.75
N ALA A 274 -38.46 -14.80 -9.55
CA ALA A 274 -37.74 -15.11 -8.33
C ALA A 274 -38.35 -14.33 -7.14
N VAL A 275 -38.60 -15.02 -6.01
CA VAL A 275 -39.16 -14.44 -4.77
C VAL A 275 -38.04 -14.01 -3.83
#